data_AF-A0A401G1F3-F1
#
_entry.id   AF-A0A401G1F3-F1
#
_cell.length_a   1.000
_cell.length_b   1.000
_cell.length_c   1.000
_cell.angle_alpha   90.00
_cell.angle_beta   90.00
_cell.angle_gamma   90.00
#
_symmetry.space_group_name_H-M   'P 1'
#
loop_
_entity.id
_entity.type
_entity.pdbx_description
1 polymer ?
#
loop_
_entity_poly.entity_id
_entity_poly.type
_entity_poly.pdbx_seq_one_letter_code
_entity_poly.pdbx_strand_id
1 'polypeptide(L)'
;MTIFCKYHPTKPAHWTCPHCNIAFCPDCVSVKKTYGATSGHLCPRCKKPVEWVGVSNLIEPFWRRWSKFFLYPFSVHPFVLILILSVLSVLPLGGIPGLMKPLIVWGMLFNYAFAALKYTARGNLRPPELDTFLGNVSGRVSLHFLQSLVIVFKQFGIYVAIGLLFGVLTKFLGIIAGIIFLVAALLFVPAMIILLATTDSLIQAVNPTLFCGLAFRLGKSYLLMYFFLFLLGTAPAALWGAIHTVLPDILGPFVLSVAECYYTIVSYHLMGYVLLQYHEEVGYRVDYEDFHDPTAGTPEGDTPGNALVRQVDVQLKEGNFDEALCLIEASADGNGVVRDPQIAGRYFKLLALKKRTPQMLAHGKTWLEQLVRADEKGKACQVYLSCAAADKAFVPSAQALFKLGSWLREAGKNKAAIAAYNRFVKAYPTAPTVPTACFRAAEIFHGKLNNTPKARQLLTGLVKKYPDHDIIPFVREYLNHL
;
A
#
# COMPACT_ATOMS: atom_id res chain seq x y z
N MET A 1 -18.54 4.40 -9.21
CA MET A 1 -18.12 3.00 -9.37
C MET A 1 -16.61 2.98 -9.29
N THR A 2 -16.00 2.03 -8.58
CA THR A 2 -14.54 1.95 -8.51
C THR A 2 -13.97 1.45 -9.83
N ILE A 3 -13.07 2.23 -10.41
CA ILE A 3 -12.29 1.93 -11.61
C ILE A 3 -11.08 1.11 -11.18
N PHE A 4 -10.96 -0.09 -11.73
CA PHE A 4 -9.85 -1.00 -11.44
C PHE A 4 -8.78 -0.92 -12.53
N CYS A 5 -7.55 -1.25 -12.16
CA CYS A 5 -6.44 -1.33 -13.11
C CYS A 5 -6.68 -2.44 -14.14
N LYS A 6 -6.48 -2.15 -15.43
CA LYS A 6 -6.60 -3.14 -16.52
C LYS A 6 -5.71 -4.38 -16.30
N TYR A 7 -4.50 -4.18 -15.79
CA TYR A 7 -3.53 -5.25 -15.61
C TYR A 7 -3.58 -5.89 -14.22
N HIS A 8 -4.14 -5.21 -13.22
CA HIS A 8 -4.32 -5.70 -11.86
C HIS A 8 -5.77 -5.48 -11.43
N PRO A 9 -6.71 -6.37 -11.82
CA PRO A 9 -8.14 -6.16 -11.60
C PRO A 9 -8.56 -6.04 -10.13
N THR A 10 -7.71 -6.46 -9.20
CA THR A 10 -7.93 -6.35 -7.75
C THR A 10 -7.42 -5.04 -7.14
N LYS A 11 -6.65 -4.23 -7.90
CA LYS A 11 -6.10 -2.94 -7.42
C LYS A 11 -6.88 -1.77 -8.03
N PRO A 12 -7.27 -0.77 -7.23
CA PRO A 12 -7.90 0.44 -7.76
C PRO A 12 -6.92 1.18 -8.68
N ALA A 13 -7.45 1.77 -9.74
CA ALA A 13 -6.67 2.62 -10.63
C ALA A 13 -6.44 3.98 -9.99
N HIS A 14 -5.20 4.45 -10.03
CA HIS A 14 -4.86 5.83 -9.65
C HIS A 14 -4.88 6.72 -10.88
N TRP A 15 -4.59 6.16 -12.06
CA TRP A 15 -4.33 6.92 -13.28
C TRP A 15 -5.20 6.43 -14.43
N THR A 16 -5.61 7.34 -15.30
CA THR A 16 -6.29 7.05 -16.57
C THR A 16 -5.54 7.71 -17.71
N CYS A 17 -5.37 6.98 -18.82
CA CYS A 17 -4.83 7.56 -20.04
C CYS A 17 -5.97 7.99 -20.96
N PRO A 18 -6.17 9.30 -21.24
CA PRO A 18 -7.24 9.77 -22.12
C PRO A 18 -7.06 9.29 -23.57
N HIS A 19 -5.82 9.09 -24.01
CA HIS A 19 -5.53 8.61 -25.37
C HIS A 19 -5.81 7.12 -25.58
N CYS A 20 -5.53 6.28 -24.57
CA CYS A 20 -5.75 4.84 -24.68
C CYS A 20 -7.09 4.40 -24.09
N ASN A 21 -7.75 5.28 -23.32
CA ASN A 21 -8.93 4.98 -22.52
C ASN A 21 -8.73 3.77 -21.58
N ILE A 22 -7.58 3.72 -20.90
CA ILE A 22 -7.20 2.63 -19.99
C ILE A 22 -6.83 3.20 -18.63
N ALA A 23 -7.24 2.48 -17.57
CA ALA A 23 -6.94 2.80 -16.19
C ALA A 23 -5.79 1.93 -15.62
N PHE A 24 -4.92 2.53 -14.81
CA PHE A 24 -3.69 1.96 -14.28
C PHE A 24 -3.56 2.18 -12.77
N CYS A 25 -3.08 1.17 -12.05
CA CYS A 25 -2.60 1.33 -10.67
C CYS A 25 -1.19 1.95 -10.66
N PRO A 26 -0.66 2.36 -9.48
CA PRO A 26 0.70 2.93 -9.37
C PRO A 26 1.77 2.02 -9.96
N ASP A 27 1.58 0.71 -9.86
CA ASP A 27 2.53 -0.28 -10.37
C ASP A 27 2.52 -0.43 -11.90
N CYS A 28 1.57 0.16 -12.61
CA CYS A 28 1.45 0.00 -14.06
C CYS A 28 1.81 1.27 -14.82
N VAL A 29 2.19 2.34 -14.12
CA VAL A 29 2.55 3.61 -14.72
C VAL A 29 4.05 3.77 -14.75
N SER A 30 4.59 4.26 -15.87
CA SER A 30 5.99 4.62 -15.96
C SER A 30 6.22 5.98 -15.32
N VAL A 31 7.14 6.04 -14.34
CA VAL A 31 7.51 7.26 -13.65
C VAL A 31 8.78 7.83 -14.29
N LYS A 32 8.70 9.05 -14.82
CA LYS A 32 9.90 9.78 -15.27
C LYS A 32 10.34 10.73 -14.15
N LYS A 33 11.46 10.41 -13.50
CA LYS A 33 12.10 11.31 -12.54
C LYS A 33 12.79 12.42 -13.32
N THR A 34 12.26 13.63 -13.25
CA THR A 34 12.91 14.83 -13.77
C THR A 34 13.69 15.44 -12.62
N TYR A 35 14.99 15.70 -12.78
CA TYR A 35 15.77 16.37 -11.74
C TYR A 35 15.15 17.74 -11.46
N GLY A 36 14.59 17.92 -10.26
CA GLY A 36 14.05 19.19 -9.76
C GLY A 36 12.57 19.49 -10.02
N ALA A 37 11.78 18.59 -10.61
CA ALA A 37 10.34 18.81 -10.83
C ALA A 37 9.50 17.53 -10.65
N THR A 38 8.25 17.71 -10.22
CA THR A 38 7.18 16.72 -10.04
C THR A 38 7.31 15.53 -10.99
N SER A 39 7.41 14.31 -10.45
CA SER A 39 7.59 13.10 -11.24
C SER A 39 6.42 12.91 -12.21
N GLY A 40 6.69 13.01 -13.51
CA GLY A 40 5.67 12.84 -14.54
C GLY A 40 5.26 11.38 -14.64
N HIS A 41 3.97 11.10 -14.49
CA HIS A 41 3.36 9.80 -14.72
C HIS A 41 3.01 9.63 -16.21
N LEU A 42 3.53 8.59 -16.84
CA LEU A 42 3.33 8.30 -18.26
C LEU A 42 2.65 6.94 -18.47
N CYS A 43 1.80 6.85 -19.50
CA CYS A 43 1.16 5.62 -19.90
C CYS A 43 2.20 4.66 -20.49
N PRO A 44 2.28 3.39 -20.02
CA PRO A 44 3.27 2.44 -20.52
C PRO A 44 3.06 2.05 -22.00
N ARG A 45 1.86 2.30 -22.54
CA ARG A 45 1.49 1.92 -23.92
C ARG A 45 1.81 3.02 -24.93
N CYS A 46 1.31 4.24 -24.68
CA CYS A 46 1.47 5.36 -25.63
C CYS A 46 2.56 6.36 -25.22
N LYS A 47 3.19 6.19 -24.05
CA LYS A 47 4.24 7.07 -23.50
C LYS A 47 3.79 8.53 -23.30
N LYS A 48 2.48 8.80 -23.36
CA LYS A 48 1.87 10.11 -23.10
C LYS A 48 1.51 10.27 -21.61
N PRO A 49 1.37 11.51 -21.11
CA PRO A 49 0.95 11.75 -19.73
C PRO A 49 -0.40 11.09 -19.41
N VAL A 50 -0.52 10.58 -18.19
CA VAL A 50 -1.78 10.09 -17.64
C VAL A 50 -2.38 11.12 -16.70
N GLU A 51 -3.69 11.09 -16.58
CA GLU A 51 -4.47 11.94 -15.69
C GLU A 51 -4.83 11.19 -14.42
N TRP A 52 -4.92 11.90 -13.31
CA TRP A 52 -5.36 11.32 -12.05
C TRP A 52 -6.85 11.02 -12.11
N VAL A 53 -7.25 9.83 -11.64
CA VAL A 53 -8.66 9.44 -11.58
C VAL A 53 -9.42 10.23 -10.51
N GLY A 54 -8.71 10.75 -9.51
CA GLY A 54 -9.29 11.42 -8.34
C GLY A 54 -9.26 10.53 -7.09
N VAL A 55 -9.27 11.17 -5.92
CA VAL A 55 -9.26 10.48 -4.62
C VAL A 55 -10.47 9.57 -4.43
N SER A 56 -11.61 9.95 -5.02
CA SER A 56 -12.90 9.27 -4.94
C SER A 56 -12.81 7.80 -5.32
N ASN A 57 -11.87 7.43 -6.21
CA ASN A 57 -11.64 6.06 -6.65
C ASN A 57 -10.71 5.25 -5.72
N LEU A 58 -9.94 5.94 -4.88
CA LEU A 58 -8.92 5.38 -4.00
C LEU A 58 -9.43 5.10 -2.59
N ILE A 59 -10.43 5.88 -2.17
CA ILE A 59 -10.95 5.81 -0.81
C ILE A 59 -12.27 5.06 -0.75
N GLU A 60 -12.49 4.38 0.38
CA GLU A 60 -13.79 3.80 0.68
C GLU A 60 -14.79 4.91 1.03
N PRO A 61 -16.09 4.74 0.74
CA PRO A 61 -17.09 5.68 1.22
C PRO A 61 -17.08 5.81 2.74
N PHE A 62 -17.35 7.01 3.27
CA PHE A 62 -17.25 7.28 4.72
C PHE A 62 -18.11 6.32 5.57
N TRP A 63 -19.29 5.92 5.07
CA TRP A 63 -20.17 4.95 5.73
C TRP A 63 -19.69 3.49 5.67
N ARG A 64 -18.51 3.22 5.11
CA ARG A 64 -17.81 1.92 5.24
C ARG A 64 -16.53 2.02 6.08
N ARG A 65 -16.09 3.25 6.39
CA ARG A 65 -14.83 3.54 7.06
C ARG A 65 -14.97 3.85 8.57
N TRP A 66 -16.12 3.57 9.18
CA TRP A 66 -16.47 3.93 10.56
C TRP A 66 -15.38 3.60 11.60
N SER A 67 -14.86 2.37 11.57
CA SER A 67 -13.83 1.94 12.52
C SER A 67 -12.60 2.84 12.49
N LYS A 68 -12.18 3.28 11.30
CA LYS A 68 -11.00 4.14 11.15
C LYS A 68 -11.26 5.57 11.66
N PHE A 69 -12.49 6.09 11.56
CA PHE A 69 -12.85 7.38 12.15
C PHE A 69 -12.72 7.36 13.69
N PHE A 70 -13.19 6.28 14.33
CA PHE A 70 -13.07 6.13 15.79
C PHE A 70 -11.64 5.79 16.25
N LEU A 71 -10.82 5.20 15.38
CA LEU A 71 -9.40 4.97 15.66
C LEU A 71 -8.55 6.24 15.50
N TYR A 72 -9.03 7.24 14.75
CA TYR A 72 -8.28 8.45 14.45
C TYR A 72 -7.76 9.18 15.70
N PRO A 73 -8.57 9.44 16.76
CA PRO A 73 -8.10 10.14 17.95
C PRO A 73 -7.19 9.30 18.86
N PHE A 74 -7.09 7.98 18.64
CA PHE A 74 -6.15 7.11 19.37
C PHE A 74 -4.72 7.16 18.81
N SER A 75 -4.49 7.91 17.73
CA SER A 75 -3.13 8.22 17.29
C SER A 75 -2.41 9.09 18.34
N VAL A 76 -1.07 9.02 18.39
CA VAL A 76 -0.26 9.66 19.45
C VAL A 76 -0.60 11.14 19.66
N HIS A 77 -0.65 11.94 18.59
CA HIS A 77 -0.88 13.39 18.71
C HIS A 77 -2.28 13.75 19.26
N PRO A 78 -3.41 13.33 18.64
CA PRO A 78 -4.72 13.66 19.17
C PRO A 78 -4.96 13.06 20.56
N PHE A 79 -4.43 11.86 20.85
CA PHE A 79 -4.57 11.22 22.15
C PHE A 79 -3.91 12.02 23.27
N VAL A 80 -2.67 12.47 23.06
CA VAL A 80 -1.94 13.32 24.01
C VAL A 80 -2.67 14.65 24.21
N LEU A 81 -3.16 15.27 23.14
CA LEU A 81 -3.92 16.51 23.23
C LEU A 81 -5.21 16.33 24.04
N ILE A 82 -6.00 15.28 23.78
CA ILE A 82 -7.22 14.97 24.53
C ILE A 82 -6.90 14.84 26.02
N LEU A 83 -5.85 14.10 26.38
CA LEU A 83 -5.45 13.90 27.77
C LEU A 83 -5.07 15.22 28.45
N ILE A 84 -4.24 16.05 27.79
CA ILE A 84 -3.82 17.36 28.32
C ILE A 84 -5.02 18.29 28.52
N LEU A 85 -5.90 18.41 27.51
CA LEU A 85 -7.08 19.27 27.58
C LEU A 85 -8.07 18.79 28.64
N SER A 86 -8.24 17.48 28.79
CA SER A 86 -9.14 16.90 29.79
C SER A 86 -8.63 17.10 31.21
N VAL A 87 -7.32 16.92 31.46
CA VAL A 87 -6.72 17.24 32.75
C VAL A 87 -6.82 18.74 33.05
N LEU A 88 -6.51 19.59 32.06
CA LEU A 88 -6.63 21.04 32.19
C LEU A 88 -8.07 21.44 32.54
N SER A 89 -9.08 20.80 31.94
CA SER A 89 -10.49 21.11 32.17
C SER A 89 -10.92 20.93 33.64
N VAL A 90 -10.40 19.92 34.33
CA VAL A 90 -10.77 19.59 35.73
C VAL A 90 -9.91 20.33 36.75
N LEU A 91 -8.76 20.89 36.33
CA LEU A 91 -7.87 21.61 37.23
C LEU A 91 -8.62 22.79 37.90
N PRO A 92 -8.61 22.87 39.24
CA PRO A 92 -9.28 23.93 39.99
C PRO A 92 -8.41 25.19 39.96
N LEU A 93 -8.51 25.95 38.87
CA LEU A 93 -7.89 27.27 38.75
C LEU A 93 -8.85 28.34 39.26
N GLY A 94 -8.40 29.15 40.23
CA GLY A 94 -9.14 30.30 40.74
C GLY A 94 -8.88 31.59 39.96
N GLY A 95 -9.68 32.63 40.22
CA GLY A 95 -9.50 33.98 39.67
C GLY A 95 -9.66 34.07 38.14
N ILE A 96 -8.95 35.02 37.53
CA ILE A 96 -8.95 35.25 36.07
C ILE A 96 -8.53 33.98 35.29
N PRO A 97 -7.50 33.20 35.68
CA PRO A 97 -7.15 31.95 35.01
C PRO A 97 -8.30 30.93 34.95
N GLY A 98 -9.09 30.82 36.02
CA GLY A 98 -10.27 29.95 36.07
C GLY A 98 -11.35 30.35 35.05
N LEU A 99 -11.58 31.65 34.88
CA LEU A 99 -12.55 32.19 33.92
C LEU A 99 -12.11 31.98 32.46
N MET A 100 -10.82 32.11 32.19
CA MET A 100 -10.26 31.96 30.83
C MET A 100 -10.07 30.50 30.43
N LYS A 101 -9.93 29.58 31.39
CA LYS A 101 -9.73 28.14 31.17
C LYS A 101 -10.67 27.50 30.13
N PRO A 102 -12.01 27.61 30.22
CA PRO A 102 -12.91 26.98 29.25
C PRO A 102 -12.69 27.53 27.83
N LEU A 103 -12.42 28.83 27.71
CA LEU A 103 -12.14 29.47 26.41
C LEU A 103 -10.82 28.98 25.81
N ILE A 104 -9.80 28.73 26.64
CA ILE A 104 -8.51 28.15 26.22
C ILE A 104 -8.70 26.70 25.77
N VAL A 105 -9.39 25.87 26.57
CA VAL A 105 -9.63 24.45 26.26
C VAL A 105 -10.43 24.33 24.96
N TRP A 106 -11.52 25.08 24.83
CA TRP A 106 -12.35 25.09 23.63
C TRP A 106 -11.58 25.64 22.43
N GLY A 107 -10.87 26.75 22.61
CA GLY A 107 -10.02 27.33 21.57
C GLY A 107 -8.99 26.34 21.03
N MET A 108 -8.27 25.63 21.90
CA MET A 108 -7.30 24.61 21.50
C MET A 108 -7.95 23.41 20.82
N LEU A 109 -9.05 22.89 21.38
CA LEU A 109 -9.78 21.75 20.81
C LEU A 109 -10.27 22.07 19.39
N PHE A 110 -11.00 23.17 19.22
CA PHE A 110 -11.56 23.54 17.92
C PHE A 110 -10.48 23.93 16.91
N ASN A 111 -9.39 24.54 17.37
CA ASN A 111 -8.24 24.82 16.51
C ASN A 111 -7.65 23.53 15.94
N TYR A 112 -7.40 22.53 16.80
CA TYR A 112 -6.91 21.23 16.35
C TYR A 112 -7.94 20.48 15.48
N ALA A 113 -9.22 20.51 15.85
CA ALA A 113 -10.28 19.88 15.08
C ALA A 113 -10.40 20.49 13.68
N PHE A 114 -10.32 21.83 13.54
CA PHE A 114 -10.25 22.48 12.23
C PHE A 114 -9.01 22.09 11.43
N ALA A 115 -7.85 21.99 12.08
CA ALA A 115 -6.64 21.52 11.42
C ALA A 115 -6.84 20.08 10.90
N ALA A 116 -7.41 19.18 11.70
CA ALA A 116 -7.75 17.82 11.29
C ALA A 116 -8.71 17.80 10.10
N LEU A 117 -9.75 18.65 10.09
CA LEU A 117 -10.66 18.80 8.95
C LEU A 117 -9.90 19.22 7.68
N LYS A 118 -9.07 20.28 7.76
CA LYS A 118 -8.28 20.78 6.60
C LYS A 118 -7.29 19.75 6.08
N TYR A 119 -6.56 19.08 6.97
CA TYR A 119 -5.61 18.02 6.61
C TYR A 119 -6.32 16.87 5.88
N THR A 120 -7.44 16.43 6.45
CA THR A 120 -8.24 15.36 5.86
C THR A 120 -8.80 15.76 4.50
N ALA A 121 -9.33 16.99 4.39
CA ALA A 121 -9.88 17.51 3.14
C ALA A 121 -8.83 17.58 2.01
N ARG A 122 -7.57 17.86 2.35
CA ARG A 122 -6.44 17.87 1.41
C ARG A 122 -5.93 16.47 1.04
N GLY A 123 -6.48 15.42 1.62
CA GLY A 123 -6.09 14.04 1.33
C GLY A 123 -5.08 13.44 2.30
N ASN A 124 -4.64 14.18 3.31
CA ASN A 124 -3.81 13.63 4.38
C ASN A 124 -4.71 13.06 5.49
N LEU A 125 -4.86 11.74 5.48
CA LEU A 125 -5.71 11.03 6.43
C LEU A 125 -5.01 10.75 7.77
N ARG A 126 -3.77 11.21 7.95
CA ARG A 126 -3.07 11.18 9.23
C ARG A 126 -3.41 12.43 10.05
N PRO A 127 -3.43 12.32 11.40
CA PRO A 127 -3.64 13.47 12.25
C PRO A 127 -2.51 14.50 12.14
N PRO A 128 -2.82 15.80 12.23
CA PRO A 128 -1.80 16.84 12.29
C PRO A 128 -0.85 16.63 13.48
N GLU A 129 0.44 16.86 13.25
CA GLU A 129 1.48 16.77 14.27
C GLU A 129 1.39 17.96 15.24
N LEU A 130 1.56 17.68 16.54
CA LEU A 130 1.51 18.69 17.60
C LEU A 130 2.64 19.71 17.49
N ASP A 131 3.84 19.30 17.07
CA ASP A 131 5.02 20.17 17.07
C ASP A 131 4.92 21.26 15.99
N THR A 132 4.44 20.88 14.80
CA THR A 132 4.08 21.85 13.76
C THR A 132 2.96 22.79 14.19
N PHE A 133 2.06 22.32 15.06
CA PHE A 133 0.87 23.05 15.47
C PHE A 133 1.13 24.02 16.63
N LEU A 134 1.84 23.59 17.68
CA LEU A 134 2.15 24.41 18.86
C LEU A 134 3.39 25.30 18.66
N GLY A 135 4.15 25.07 17.60
CA GLY A 135 5.42 25.73 17.33
C GLY A 135 6.57 25.08 18.11
N ASN A 136 7.77 25.11 17.52
CA ASN A 136 8.97 24.60 18.18
C ASN A 136 9.08 25.20 19.59
N VAL A 137 9.49 24.37 20.56
CA VAL A 137 9.66 24.65 22.00
C VAL A 137 10.56 25.89 22.30
N SER A 138 11.12 26.54 21.28
CA SER A 138 11.93 27.77 21.34
C SER A 138 11.15 29.07 21.60
N GLY A 139 9.90 29.01 22.07
CA GLY A 139 9.21 30.14 22.70
C GLY A 139 8.62 31.21 21.76
N ARG A 140 8.60 30.97 20.43
CA ARG A 140 7.83 31.81 19.49
C ARG A 140 6.53 31.11 19.13
N VAL A 141 5.39 31.73 19.51
CA VAL A 141 4.07 31.30 19.03
C VAL A 141 4.10 31.26 17.51
N SER A 142 3.87 30.09 16.93
CA SER A 142 3.89 29.93 15.47
C SER A 142 2.84 30.85 14.84
N LEU A 143 3.23 31.61 13.82
CA LEU A 143 2.30 32.44 13.05
C LEU A 143 1.11 31.61 12.53
N HIS A 144 1.35 30.33 12.20
CA HIS A 144 0.32 29.36 11.83
C HIS A 144 -0.67 29.08 12.96
N PHE A 145 -0.23 29.00 14.22
CA PHE A 145 -1.11 28.78 15.37
C PHE A 145 -2.05 29.97 15.57
N LEU A 146 -1.52 31.20 15.51
CA LEU A 146 -2.32 32.42 15.62
C LEU A 146 -3.32 32.55 14.46
N GLN A 147 -2.89 32.28 13.22
CA GLN A 147 -3.78 32.29 12.06
C GLN A 147 -4.89 31.25 12.19
N SER A 148 -4.60 30.09 12.79
CA SER A 148 -5.60 29.03 12.98
C SER A 148 -6.58 29.37 14.12
N LEU A 149 -6.13 30.08 15.17
CA LEU A 149 -7.03 30.64 16.19
C LEU A 149 -8.03 31.65 15.61
N VAL A 150 -7.62 32.48 14.65
CA VAL A 150 -8.53 33.41 13.97
C VAL A 150 -9.71 32.67 13.32
N ILE A 151 -9.49 31.47 12.80
CA ILE A 151 -10.56 30.66 12.19
C ILE A 151 -11.56 30.18 13.25
N VAL A 152 -11.09 29.81 14.45
CA VAL A 152 -11.99 29.44 15.57
C VAL A 152 -12.88 30.62 15.98
N PHE A 153 -12.33 31.83 16.06
CA PHE A 153 -13.12 33.03 16.31
C PHE A 153 -14.12 33.32 15.19
N LYS A 154 -13.75 33.08 13.92
CA LYS A 154 -14.71 33.16 12.80
C LYS A 154 -15.83 32.15 12.96
N GLN A 155 -15.55 30.91 13.41
CA GLN A 155 -16.62 29.93 13.67
C GLN A 155 -17.57 30.41 14.77
N PHE A 156 -17.06 31.03 15.84
CA PHE A 156 -17.91 31.66 16.84
C PHE A 156 -18.81 32.74 16.22
N GLY A 157 -18.27 33.51 15.27
CA GLY A 157 -19.04 34.47 14.48
C GLY A 157 -20.24 33.86 13.73
N ILE A 158 -20.16 32.61 13.27
CA ILE A 158 -21.29 31.89 12.65
C ILE A 158 -22.42 31.71 13.66
N TYR A 159 -22.12 31.23 14.87
CA TYR A 159 -23.12 31.01 15.91
C TYR A 159 -23.72 32.34 16.41
N VAL A 160 -22.91 33.40 16.52
CA VAL A 160 -23.39 34.75 16.84
C VAL A 160 -24.35 35.25 15.76
N ALA A 161 -24.01 35.09 14.48
CA ALA A 161 -24.89 35.49 13.38
C ALA A 161 -26.23 34.73 13.40
N ILE A 162 -26.19 33.41 13.62
CA ILE A 162 -27.40 32.58 13.78
C ILE A 162 -28.24 33.06 14.96
N GLY A 163 -27.61 33.32 16.12
CA GLY A 163 -28.31 33.78 17.33
C GLY A 163 -28.97 35.15 17.15
N LEU A 164 -28.28 36.10 16.50
CA LEU A 164 -28.83 37.42 16.17
C LEU A 164 -30.01 37.32 15.21
N LEU A 165 -29.88 36.55 14.13
CA LEU A 165 -30.96 36.30 13.18
C LEU A 165 -32.16 35.62 13.85
N PHE A 166 -31.92 34.65 14.72
CA PHE A 166 -32.96 34.01 15.52
C PHE A 166 -33.69 35.03 16.40
N GLY A 167 -32.97 35.89 17.11
CA GLY A 167 -33.55 36.95 17.94
C GLY A 167 -34.40 37.94 17.14
N VAL A 168 -33.94 38.33 15.94
CA VAL A 168 -34.69 39.21 15.04
C VAL A 168 -35.95 38.50 14.54
N LEU A 169 -35.84 37.28 14.01
CA LEU A 169 -36.97 36.53 13.46
C LEU A 169 -38.01 36.19 14.53
N THR A 170 -37.60 35.81 15.74
CA THR A 170 -38.52 35.57 16.85
C THR A 170 -39.28 36.83 17.25
N LYS A 171 -38.60 37.99 17.27
CA LYS A 171 -39.22 39.28 17.59
C LYS A 171 -40.25 39.72 16.54
N PHE A 172 -39.97 39.52 15.25
CA PHE A 172 -40.82 40.02 14.16
C PHE A 172 -41.87 39.01 13.64
N LEU A 173 -41.52 37.73 13.56
CA LEU A 173 -42.37 36.65 13.02
C LEU A 173 -42.89 35.68 14.10
N GLY A 174 -42.50 35.87 15.35
CA GLY A 174 -42.90 35.01 16.47
C GLY A 174 -41.99 33.80 16.69
N ILE A 175 -42.20 33.14 17.84
CA ILE A 175 -41.32 32.07 18.32
C ILE A 175 -41.29 30.85 17.38
N ILE A 176 -42.42 30.49 16.76
CA ILE A 176 -42.52 29.34 15.86
C ILE A 176 -41.62 29.53 14.64
N ALA A 177 -41.69 30.70 14.00
CA ALA A 177 -40.83 31.03 12.86
C ALA A 177 -39.34 31.02 13.25
N GLY A 178 -39.02 31.53 14.44
CA GLY A 178 -37.67 31.46 14.99
C GLY A 178 -37.17 30.03 15.19
N ILE A 179 -37.98 29.14 15.76
CA ILE A 179 -37.60 27.72 15.96
C ILE A 179 -37.39 27.04 14.62
N ILE A 180 -38.27 27.25 13.64
CA ILE A 180 -38.12 26.70 12.28
C ILE A 180 -36.79 27.19 11.67
N PHE A 181 -36.49 28.47 11.78
CA PHE A 181 -35.20 29.03 11.34
C PHE A 181 -34.02 28.38 12.06
N LEU A 182 -34.08 28.23 13.38
CA LEU A 182 -32.98 27.66 14.17
C LEU A 182 -32.70 26.21 13.76
N VAL A 183 -33.74 25.39 13.61
CA VAL A 183 -33.61 24.00 13.16
C VAL A 183 -33.01 23.95 11.75
N ALA A 184 -33.48 24.80 10.84
CA ALA A 184 -32.92 24.90 9.50
C ALA A 184 -31.45 25.36 9.52
N ALA A 185 -31.11 26.38 10.30
CA ALA A 185 -29.75 26.89 10.42
C ALA A 185 -28.80 25.83 10.99
N LEU A 186 -29.21 25.12 12.05
CA LEU A 186 -28.46 24.02 12.65
C LEU A 186 -28.21 22.88 11.67
N LEU A 187 -29.17 22.58 10.79
CA LEU A 187 -28.99 21.59 9.73
C LEU A 187 -27.84 21.97 8.79
N PHE A 188 -27.66 23.26 8.50
CA PHE A 188 -26.63 23.77 7.60
C PHE A 188 -25.28 24.10 8.28
N VAL A 189 -25.19 24.08 9.61
CA VAL A 189 -23.93 24.38 10.34
C VAL A 189 -22.74 23.57 9.82
N PRO A 190 -22.82 22.25 9.56
CA PRO A 190 -21.68 21.51 9.01
C PRO A 190 -21.21 22.05 7.65
N ALA A 191 -22.13 22.50 6.80
CA ALA A 191 -21.78 23.09 5.51
C ALA A 191 -21.10 24.46 5.68
N MET A 192 -21.56 25.27 6.64
CA MET A 192 -20.93 26.55 6.98
C MET A 192 -19.50 26.33 7.54
N ILE A 193 -19.30 25.32 8.39
CA ILE A 193 -17.97 24.97 8.93
C ILE A 193 -17.04 24.49 7.82
N ILE A 194 -17.52 23.62 6.92
CA ILE A 194 -16.74 23.15 5.77
C ILE A 194 -16.33 24.33 4.89
N LEU A 195 -17.26 25.22 4.54
CA LEU A 195 -16.96 26.42 3.76
C LEU A 195 -15.98 27.35 4.47
N LEU A 196 -16.11 27.53 5.79
CA LEU A 196 -15.17 28.33 6.55
C LEU A 196 -13.77 27.72 6.49
N ALA A 197 -13.66 26.40 6.57
CA ALA A 197 -12.37 25.70 6.49
C ALA A 197 -11.73 25.76 5.10
N THR A 198 -12.52 25.78 4.02
CA THR A 198 -12.00 25.81 2.64
C THR A 198 -11.75 27.21 2.12
N THR A 199 -12.54 28.20 2.54
CA THR A 199 -12.50 29.58 2.01
C THR A 199 -11.82 30.57 2.95
N ASP A 200 -11.59 30.20 4.21
CA ASP A 200 -11.09 31.08 5.28
C ASP A 200 -11.90 32.39 5.44
N SER A 201 -13.14 32.43 4.93
CA SER A 201 -14.00 33.61 4.92
C SER A 201 -15.32 33.36 5.64
N LEU A 202 -15.55 34.12 6.73
CA LEU A 202 -16.80 34.07 7.49
C LEU A 202 -17.99 34.48 6.61
N ILE A 203 -17.81 35.50 5.77
CA ILE A 203 -18.87 36.03 4.90
C ILE A 203 -19.31 34.97 3.88
N GLN A 204 -18.36 34.22 3.32
CA GLN A 204 -18.69 33.11 2.41
C GLN A 204 -19.33 31.94 3.14
N ALA A 205 -18.87 31.64 4.36
CA ALA A 205 -19.42 30.56 5.19
C ALA A 205 -20.89 30.77 5.56
N VAL A 206 -21.30 32.02 5.86
CA VAL A 206 -22.70 32.35 6.20
C VAL A 206 -23.55 32.71 4.98
N ASN A 207 -23.01 32.62 3.76
CA ASN A 207 -23.77 32.91 2.54
C ASN A 207 -24.69 31.72 2.18
N PRO A 208 -26.03 31.89 2.19
CA PRO A 208 -26.98 30.81 1.91
C PRO A 208 -26.81 30.18 0.54
N THR A 209 -26.39 30.95 -0.47
CA THR A 209 -26.18 30.39 -1.80
C THR A 209 -25.04 29.36 -1.82
N LEU A 210 -23.97 29.62 -1.05
CA LEU A 210 -22.80 28.75 -0.98
C LEU A 210 -23.05 27.54 -0.10
N PHE A 211 -23.55 27.72 1.14
CA PHE A 211 -23.72 26.59 2.05
C PHE A 211 -24.86 25.66 1.62
N CYS A 212 -25.96 26.21 1.08
CA CYS A 212 -27.02 25.39 0.50
C CYS A 212 -26.50 24.68 -0.75
N GLY A 213 -25.77 25.40 -1.62
CA GLY A 213 -25.17 24.83 -2.81
C GLY A 213 -24.26 23.64 -2.50
N LEU A 214 -23.41 23.76 -1.47
CA LEU A 214 -22.56 22.66 -0.98
C LEU A 214 -23.39 21.48 -0.50
N ALA A 215 -24.37 21.72 0.38
CA ALA A 215 -25.22 20.66 0.93
C ALA A 215 -26.00 19.91 -0.18
N PHE A 216 -26.52 20.64 -1.17
CA PHE A 216 -27.21 20.04 -2.31
C PHE A 216 -26.27 19.26 -3.25
N ARG A 217 -25.04 19.73 -3.49
CA ARG A 217 -24.03 18.98 -4.25
C ARG A 217 -23.66 17.66 -3.58
N LEU A 218 -23.56 17.66 -2.25
CA LEU A 218 -23.34 16.44 -1.45
C LEU A 218 -24.57 15.51 -1.44
N GLY A 219 -25.77 16.05 -1.63
CA GLY A 219 -27.01 15.30 -1.77
C GLY A 219 -27.35 14.45 -0.55
N LYS A 220 -27.73 13.18 -0.77
CA LYS A 220 -28.13 12.25 0.32
C LYS A 220 -26.99 11.99 1.32
N SER A 221 -25.75 12.08 0.87
CA SER A 221 -24.57 11.89 1.72
C SER A 221 -24.44 13.00 2.77
N TYR A 222 -24.97 14.19 2.50
CA TYR A 222 -25.04 15.26 3.48
C TYR A 222 -25.92 14.88 4.67
N LEU A 223 -27.13 14.35 4.40
CA LEU A 223 -28.05 13.92 5.46
C LEU A 223 -27.47 12.77 6.29
N LEU A 224 -26.77 11.84 5.64
CA LEU A 224 -26.10 10.74 6.33
C LEU A 224 -24.93 11.25 7.20
N MET A 225 -24.12 12.18 6.69
CA MET A 225 -23.09 12.85 7.48
C MET A 225 -23.71 13.59 8.67
N TYR A 226 -24.77 14.37 8.45
CA TYR A 226 -25.47 15.11 9.50
C TYR A 226 -26.00 14.18 10.59
N PHE A 227 -26.61 13.06 10.21
CA PHE A 227 -27.06 12.04 11.14
C PHE A 227 -25.92 11.51 12.02
N PHE A 228 -24.75 11.22 11.44
CA PHE A 228 -23.59 10.81 12.23
C PHE A 228 -23.06 11.93 13.13
N LEU A 229 -22.99 13.18 12.64
CA LEU A 229 -22.59 14.32 13.46
C LEU A 229 -23.55 14.54 14.64
N PHE A 230 -24.85 14.32 14.44
CA PHE A 230 -25.84 14.37 15.51
C PHE A 230 -25.62 13.27 16.56
N LEU A 231 -25.36 12.04 16.13
CA LEU A 231 -25.02 10.93 17.04
C LEU A 231 -23.73 11.22 17.82
N LEU A 232 -22.68 11.71 17.15
CA LEU A 232 -21.40 12.05 17.76
C LEU A 232 -21.54 13.22 18.75
N GLY A 233 -22.34 14.24 18.41
CA GLY A 233 -22.57 15.40 19.26
C GLY A 233 -23.38 15.09 20.52
N THR A 234 -24.29 14.12 20.46
CA THR A 234 -25.12 13.70 21.63
C THR A 234 -24.46 12.57 22.44
N ALA A 235 -23.44 11.91 21.91
CA ALA A 235 -22.74 10.80 22.58
C ALA A 235 -22.14 11.15 23.96
N PRO A 236 -21.51 12.33 24.20
CA PRO A 236 -21.03 12.70 25.54
C PRO A 236 -22.15 12.75 26.58
N ALA A 237 -23.31 13.30 26.23
CA ALA A 237 -24.46 13.39 27.11
C ALA A 237 -25.08 12.00 27.39
N ALA A 238 -25.16 11.14 26.37
CA ALA A 238 -25.60 9.77 26.53
C ALA A 238 -24.65 8.95 27.43
N LEU A 239 -23.33 9.11 27.24
CA LEU A 239 -22.30 8.50 28.08
C LEU A 239 -22.46 8.94 29.54
N TRP A 240 -22.61 10.25 29.79
CA TRP A 240 -22.85 10.80 31.11
C TRP A 240 -24.09 10.17 31.76
N GLY A 241 -25.21 10.12 31.04
CA GLY A 241 -26.44 9.49 31.52
C GLY A 241 -26.24 8.04 31.97
N ALA A 242 -25.38 7.27 31.29
CA ALA A 242 -25.11 5.88 31.61
C ALA A 242 -24.17 5.67 32.81
N ILE A 243 -23.21 6.57 33.05
CA ILE A 243 -22.13 6.33 34.04
C ILE A 243 -22.19 7.22 35.29
N HIS A 244 -22.98 8.30 35.28
CA HIS A 244 -22.98 9.28 36.38
C HIS A 244 -23.34 8.70 37.75
N THR A 245 -24.09 7.59 37.81
CA THR A 245 -24.46 6.94 39.07
C THR A 245 -23.35 6.05 39.66
N VAL A 246 -22.39 5.63 38.85
CA VAL A 246 -21.32 4.69 39.23
C VAL A 246 -19.97 5.40 39.37
N LEU A 247 -19.78 6.47 38.59
CA LEU A 247 -18.52 7.18 38.52
C LEU A 247 -18.39 8.19 39.68
N PRO A 248 -17.25 8.25 40.39
CA PRO A 248 -17.01 9.27 41.39
C PRO A 248 -17.16 10.70 40.83
N ASP A 249 -17.71 11.62 41.62
CA ASP A 249 -18.00 13.00 41.19
C ASP A 249 -16.78 13.73 40.61
N ILE A 250 -15.58 13.41 41.10
CA ILE A 250 -14.31 14.01 40.65
C ILE A 250 -13.94 13.53 39.24
N LEU A 251 -14.24 12.28 38.89
CA LEU A 251 -13.90 11.70 37.59
C LEU A 251 -14.92 12.06 36.51
N GLY A 252 -16.13 12.47 36.90
CA GLY A 252 -17.20 12.83 35.97
C GLY A 252 -16.82 13.88 34.94
N PRO A 253 -16.43 15.10 35.37
CA PRO A 253 -15.99 16.17 34.46
C PRO A 253 -14.81 15.77 33.58
N PHE A 254 -13.89 14.95 34.11
CA PHE A 254 -12.74 14.46 33.34
C PHE A 254 -13.19 13.55 32.19
N VAL A 255 -14.01 12.53 32.49
CA VAL A 255 -14.50 11.60 31.48
C VAL A 255 -15.38 12.32 30.44
N LEU A 256 -16.20 13.27 30.88
CA LEU A 256 -17.01 14.08 29.96
C LEU A 256 -16.12 14.91 29.03
N SER A 257 -15.08 15.57 29.57
CA SER A 257 -14.12 16.34 28.76
C SER A 257 -13.35 15.46 27.76
N VAL A 258 -12.94 14.25 28.16
CA VAL A 258 -12.33 13.27 27.26
C VAL A 258 -13.30 12.94 26.11
N ALA A 259 -14.56 12.66 26.43
CA ALA A 259 -15.59 12.33 25.44
C ALA A 259 -15.85 13.50 24.48
N GLU A 260 -16.02 14.72 25.00
CA GLU A 260 -16.22 15.93 24.20
C GLU A 260 -15.06 16.17 23.23
N CYS A 261 -13.82 16.10 23.72
CA CYS A 261 -12.64 16.27 22.88
C CYS A 261 -12.57 15.20 21.79
N TYR A 262 -12.77 13.94 22.19
CA TYR A 262 -12.75 12.78 21.30
C TYR A 262 -13.77 12.91 20.17
N TYR A 263 -15.05 13.08 20.50
CA TYR A 263 -16.13 13.12 19.49
C TYR A 263 -16.07 14.38 18.63
N THR A 264 -15.56 15.50 19.14
CA THR A 264 -15.32 16.71 18.35
C THR A 264 -14.27 16.48 17.27
N ILE A 265 -13.12 15.87 17.62
CA ILE A 265 -12.06 15.55 16.64
C ILE A 265 -12.60 14.59 15.57
N VAL A 266 -13.34 13.54 15.97
CA VAL A 266 -13.95 12.60 15.03
C VAL A 266 -14.93 13.32 14.08
N SER A 267 -15.74 14.23 14.60
CA SER A 267 -16.72 14.99 13.81
C SER A 267 -16.07 15.85 12.74
N TYR A 268 -14.97 16.53 13.07
CA TYR A 268 -14.23 17.36 12.12
C TYR A 268 -13.45 16.52 11.10
N HIS A 269 -12.86 15.42 11.53
CA HIS A 269 -12.24 14.45 10.62
C HIS A 269 -13.27 13.89 9.63
N LEU A 270 -14.49 13.56 10.10
CA LEU A 270 -15.60 13.12 9.25
C LEU A 270 -16.00 14.19 8.22
N MET A 271 -16.16 15.45 8.64
CA MET A 271 -16.48 16.54 7.71
C MET A 271 -15.39 16.72 6.65
N GLY A 272 -14.11 16.67 7.04
CA GLY A 272 -12.99 16.75 6.11
C GLY A 272 -12.96 15.57 5.14
N TYR A 273 -13.28 14.36 5.62
CA TYR A 273 -13.34 13.17 4.78
C TYR A 273 -14.49 13.21 3.78
N VAL A 274 -15.66 13.70 4.17
CA VAL A 274 -16.80 13.88 3.25
C VAL A 274 -16.44 14.88 2.15
N LEU A 275 -15.77 15.98 2.50
CA LEU A 275 -15.26 16.93 1.51
C LEU A 275 -14.23 16.28 0.57
N LEU A 276 -13.30 15.47 1.10
CA LEU A 276 -12.33 14.72 0.30
C LEU A 276 -13.02 13.73 -0.66
N GLN A 277 -14.02 13.00 -0.17
CA GLN A 277 -14.74 12.00 -0.96
C GLN A 277 -15.48 12.64 -2.14
N TYR A 278 -16.07 13.81 -1.93
CA TYR A 278 -16.88 14.54 -2.93
C TYR A 278 -16.14 15.75 -3.52
N HIS A 279 -14.80 15.72 -3.52
CA HIS A 279 -13.98 16.86 -3.92
C HIS A 279 -14.25 17.30 -5.37
N GLU A 280 -14.49 16.35 -6.28
CA GLU A 280 -14.83 16.64 -7.69
C GLU A 280 -16.20 17.33 -7.83
N GLU A 281 -17.24 16.80 -7.19
CA GLU A 281 -18.60 17.36 -7.27
C GLU A 281 -18.69 18.73 -6.59
N VAL A 282 -17.91 18.94 -5.54
CA VAL A 282 -17.84 20.22 -4.83
C VAL A 282 -16.95 21.23 -5.58
N GLY A 283 -16.01 20.77 -6.41
CA GLY A 283 -15.00 21.59 -7.09
C GLY A 283 -13.80 21.93 -6.20
N TYR A 284 -13.54 21.12 -5.17
CA TYR A 284 -12.37 21.22 -4.30
C TYR A 284 -11.18 20.50 -4.95
N ARG A 285 -10.07 21.22 -5.15
CA ARG A 285 -8.86 20.64 -5.76
C ARG A 285 -8.04 19.91 -4.71
N VAL A 286 -7.69 18.66 -5.01
CA VAL A 286 -6.77 17.84 -4.23
C VAL A 286 -5.62 17.47 -5.15
N ASP A 287 -4.40 17.60 -4.66
CA ASP A 287 -3.20 17.21 -5.40
C ASP A 287 -2.79 15.78 -5.01
N TYR A 288 -2.34 14.99 -5.98
CA TYR A 288 -1.94 13.59 -5.72
C TYR A 288 -0.78 13.50 -4.72
N GLU A 289 0.14 14.47 -4.75
CA GLU A 289 1.32 14.50 -3.88
C GLU A 289 0.95 14.69 -2.40
N ASP A 290 -0.18 15.35 -2.12
CA ASP A 290 -0.69 15.59 -0.77
C ASP A 290 -1.50 14.41 -0.21
N PHE A 291 -1.88 13.45 -1.07
CA PHE A 291 -2.71 12.31 -0.68
C PHE A 291 -1.89 11.24 0.06
N HIS A 292 -2.22 11.03 1.33
CA HIS A 292 -1.58 10.04 2.19
C HIS A 292 -2.64 9.27 2.99
N ASP A 293 -2.91 8.02 2.57
CA ASP A 293 -3.68 7.07 3.37
C ASP A 293 -2.72 6.13 4.13
N PRO A 294 -2.70 6.15 5.48
CA PRO A 294 -1.85 5.26 6.28
C PRO A 294 -2.18 3.78 6.12
N THR A 295 -3.35 3.44 5.57
CA THR A 295 -3.79 2.06 5.32
C THR A 295 -3.62 1.60 3.88
N ALA A 296 -3.42 2.53 2.93
CA ALA A 296 -2.91 2.16 1.63
C ALA A 296 -1.46 1.75 1.86
N GLY A 297 -1.15 0.47 1.66
CA GLY A 297 0.22 0.00 1.73
C GLY A 297 1.09 0.96 0.92
N THR A 298 2.15 1.48 1.55
CA THR A 298 3.16 2.27 0.84
C THR A 298 3.45 1.55 -0.47
N PRO A 299 3.34 2.18 -1.65
CA PRO A 299 3.73 1.52 -2.89
C PRO A 299 5.12 0.96 -2.64
N GLU A 300 5.24 -0.37 -2.67
CA GLU A 300 6.48 -1.08 -2.34
C GLU A 300 7.61 -0.35 -3.04
N GLY A 301 8.62 0.00 -2.23
CA GLY A 301 9.64 0.99 -2.57
C GLY A 301 10.04 0.95 -4.03
N ASP A 302 10.14 2.15 -4.61
CA ASP A 302 10.51 2.44 -5.98
C ASP A 302 11.99 2.08 -6.26
N THR A 303 12.41 0.87 -5.88
CA THR A 303 13.70 0.31 -6.25
C THR A 303 13.70 0.10 -7.76
N PRO A 304 14.82 0.41 -8.45
CA PRO A 304 14.92 0.27 -9.89
C PRO A 304 14.53 -1.14 -10.42
N GLY A 305 14.82 -2.20 -9.65
CA GLY A 305 14.44 -3.58 -9.99
C GLY A 305 12.92 -3.76 -10.10
N ASN A 306 12.15 -3.24 -9.13
CA ASN A 306 10.70 -3.33 -9.14
C ASN A 306 10.08 -2.52 -10.29
N ALA A 307 10.69 -1.40 -10.69
CA ALA A 307 10.23 -0.62 -11.85
C ALA A 307 10.36 -1.41 -13.18
N LEU A 308 11.44 -2.15 -13.34
CA LEU A 308 11.67 -2.97 -14.53
C LEU A 308 10.72 -4.17 -14.60
N VAL A 309 10.54 -4.90 -13.50
CA VAL A 309 9.57 -6.00 -13.39
C VAL A 309 8.17 -5.55 -13.84
N ARG A 310 7.75 -4.37 -13.34
CA ARG A 310 6.48 -3.73 -13.69
C ARG A 310 6.35 -3.43 -15.18
N GLN A 311 7.36 -2.83 -15.80
CA GLN A 311 7.35 -2.51 -17.23
C GLN A 311 7.30 -3.78 -18.11
N VAL A 312 8.10 -4.79 -17.75
CA VAL A 312 8.12 -6.09 -18.46
C VAL A 312 6.75 -6.77 -18.37
N ASP A 313 6.10 -6.77 -17.21
CA ASP A 313 4.77 -7.37 -17.04
C ASP A 313 3.71 -6.71 -17.91
N VAL A 314 3.76 -5.39 -18.05
CA VAL A 314 2.84 -4.68 -18.94
C VAL A 314 3.06 -5.10 -20.40
N GLN A 315 4.31 -5.16 -20.88
CA GLN A 315 4.60 -5.57 -22.26
C GLN A 315 4.21 -7.02 -22.54
N LEU A 316 4.43 -7.91 -21.57
CA LEU A 316 3.99 -9.31 -21.67
C LEU A 316 2.47 -9.44 -21.81
N LYS A 317 1.71 -8.68 -21.03
CA LYS A 317 0.23 -8.69 -21.08
C LYS A 317 -0.32 -8.10 -22.38
N GLU A 318 0.36 -7.12 -22.96
CA GLU A 318 -0.01 -6.54 -24.26
C GLU A 318 0.46 -7.38 -25.46
N GLY A 319 1.20 -8.47 -25.23
CA GLY A 319 1.72 -9.35 -26.28
C GLY A 319 2.96 -8.80 -27.01
N ASN A 320 3.54 -7.70 -26.53
CA ASN A 320 4.71 -7.04 -27.09
C ASN A 320 6.01 -7.74 -26.63
N PHE A 321 6.17 -8.99 -27.02
CA PHE A 321 7.28 -9.82 -26.55
C PHE A 321 8.67 -9.30 -26.97
N ASP A 322 8.79 -8.65 -28.13
CA ASP A 322 10.08 -8.12 -28.62
C ASP A 322 10.51 -6.89 -27.82
N GLU A 323 9.58 -5.99 -27.46
CA GLU A 323 9.84 -4.85 -26.58
C GLU A 323 10.20 -5.34 -25.16
N ALA A 324 9.49 -6.35 -24.65
CA ALA A 324 9.81 -6.96 -23.36
C ALA A 324 11.23 -7.54 -23.33
N LEU A 325 11.67 -8.20 -24.41
CA LEU A 325 13.05 -8.69 -24.54
C LEU A 325 14.06 -7.54 -24.55
N CYS A 326 13.80 -6.49 -25.34
CA CYS A 326 14.66 -5.31 -25.40
C CYS A 326 14.85 -4.65 -24.02
N LEU A 327 13.75 -4.49 -23.25
CA LEU A 327 13.81 -3.93 -21.91
C LEU A 327 14.63 -4.78 -20.94
N ILE A 328 14.50 -6.11 -21.01
CA ILE A 328 15.28 -7.03 -20.17
C ILE A 328 16.76 -7.02 -20.57
N GLU A 329 17.05 -7.06 -21.86
CA GLU A 329 18.42 -7.05 -22.39
C GLU A 329 19.13 -5.73 -22.02
N ALA A 330 18.43 -4.60 -22.07
CA ALA A 330 18.94 -3.29 -21.63
C ALA A 330 19.24 -3.22 -20.12
N SER A 331 18.63 -4.09 -19.32
CA SER A 331 18.84 -4.17 -17.88
C SER A 331 19.95 -5.12 -17.44
N ALA A 332 20.50 -5.90 -18.39
CA ALA A 332 21.56 -6.84 -18.10
C ALA A 332 22.82 -6.11 -17.62
N ASP A 333 23.63 -6.76 -16.78
CA ASP A 333 24.91 -6.18 -16.36
C ASP A 333 25.89 -6.05 -17.55
N GLY A 334 27.05 -5.42 -17.36
CA GLY A 334 28.05 -5.24 -18.42
C GLY A 334 28.55 -6.53 -19.09
N ASN A 335 28.22 -7.70 -18.51
CA ASN A 335 28.53 -9.02 -19.06
C ASN A 335 27.31 -9.68 -19.73
N GLY A 336 26.19 -8.96 -19.87
CA GLY A 336 24.95 -9.45 -20.46
C GLY A 336 24.16 -10.40 -19.54
N VAL A 337 24.41 -10.40 -18.22
CA VAL A 337 23.74 -11.31 -17.27
C VAL A 337 22.59 -10.61 -16.56
N VAL A 338 21.39 -11.20 -16.64
CA VAL A 338 20.22 -10.78 -15.87
C VAL A 338 20.28 -11.43 -14.49
N ARG A 339 20.52 -10.64 -13.45
CA ARG A 339 20.70 -11.13 -12.06
C ARG A 339 19.42 -11.18 -11.24
N ASP A 340 18.44 -10.34 -11.55
CA ASP A 340 17.17 -10.33 -10.84
C ASP A 340 16.44 -11.66 -11.05
N PRO A 341 16.22 -12.47 -9.99
CA PRO A 341 15.58 -13.78 -10.12
C PRO A 341 14.16 -13.71 -10.71
N GLN A 342 13.42 -12.63 -10.45
CA GLN A 342 12.06 -12.46 -10.95
C GLN A 342 12.05 -12.28 -12.48
N ILE A 343 13.05 -11.58 -13.01
CA ILE A 343 13.18 -11.27 -14.44
C ILE A 343 13.88 -12.40 -15.19
N ALA A 344 14.94 -13.00 -14.60
CA ALA A 344 15.73 -14.05 -15.24
C ALA A 344 14.88 -15.26 -15.67
N GLY A 345 13.89 -15.65 -14.85
CA GLY A 345 12.94 -16.70 -15.21
C GLY A 345 11.99 -16.32 -16.35
N ARG A 346 11.54 -15.07 -16.40
CA ARG A 346 10.68 -14.54 -17.49
C ARG A 346 11.46 -14.43 -18.80
N TYR A 347 12.70 -13.95 -18.73
CA TYR A 347 13.61 -13.85 -19.85
C TYR A 347 13.85 -15.21 -20.51
N PHE A 348 14.17 -16.24 -19.73
CA PHE A 348 14.34 -17.60 -20.24
C PHE A 348 13.11 -18.10 -21.01
N LYS A 349 11.91 -17.88 -20.47
CA LYS A 349 10.65 -18.28 -21.12
C LYS A 349 10.40 -17.50 -22.42
N LEU A 350 10.69 -16.19 -22.43
CA LEU A 350 10.56 -15.36 -23.63
C LEU A 350 11.50 -15.79 -24.75
N LEU A 351 12.76 -16.07 -24.42
CA LEU A 351 13.75 -16.57 -25.39
C LEU A 351 13.32 -17.92 -25.99
N ALA A 352 12.78 -18.82 -25.16
CA ALA A 352 12.23 -20.09 -25.61
C ALA A 352 11.02 -19.88 -26.55
N LEU A 353 10.09 -19.00 -26.18
CA LEU A 353 8.90 -18.69 -26.98
C LEU A 353 9.25 -18.10 -28.34
N LYS A 354 10.21 -17.16 -28.38
CA LYS A 354 10.70 -16.52 -29.61
C LYS A 354 11.72 -17.37 -30.39
N LYS A 355 11.98 -18.60 -29.95
CA LYS A 355 12.94 -19.55 -30.55
C LYS A 355 14.36 -18.96 -30.69
N ARG A 356 14.76 -18.05 -29.79
CA ARG A 356 16.13 -17.51 -29.70
C ARG A 356 17.04 -18.51 -28.97
N THR A 357 17.16 -19.71 -29.51
CA THR A 357 17.82 -20.86 -28.87
C THR A 357 19.26 -20.57 -28.41
N PRO A 358 20.14 -19.91 -29.20
CA PRO A 358 21.51 -19.62 -28.75
C PRO A 358 21.57 -18.77 -27.47
N GLN A 359 20.76 -17.70 -27.42
CA GLN A 359 20.66 -16.81 -26.26
C GLN A 359 20.00 -17.52 -25.07
N MET A 360 18.97 -18.34 -25.33
CA MET A 360 18.31 -19.15 -24.32
C MET A 360 19.28 -20.11 -23.62
N LEU A 361 20.15 -20.77 -24.38
CA LEU A 361 21.14 -21.70 -23.83
C LEU A 361 22.23 -20.95 -23.06
N ALA A 362 22.70 -19.80 -23.56
CA ALA A 362 23.68 -18.97 -22.85
C ALA A 362 23.15 -18.51 -21.49
N HIS A 363 21.96 -17.90 -21.45
CA HIS A 363 21.29 -17.49 -20.22
C HIS A 363 20.90 -18.68 -19.34
N GLY A 364 20.53 -19.82 -19.94
CA GLY A 364 20.19 -21.04 -19.23
C GLY A 364 21.33 -21.56 -18.34
N LYS A 365 22.60 -21.39 -18.74
CA LYS A 365 23.75 -21.79 -17.92
C LYS A 365 23.86 -20.95 -16.65
N THR A 366 23.84 -19.63 -16.77
CA THR A 366 23.95 -18.70 -15.64
C THR A 366 22.73 -18.78 -14.73
N TRP A 367 21.53 -18.92 -15.31
CA TRP A 367 20.29 -19.03 -14.56
C TRP A 367 20.19 -20.34 -13.76
N LEU A 368 20.66 -21.47 -14.33
CA LEU A 368 20.73 -22.73 -13.60
C LEU A 368 21.65 -22.65 -12.38
N GLU A 369 22.77 -21.93 -12.46
CA GLU A 369 23.66 -21.72 -11.31
C GLU A 369 22.98 -20.94 -10.20
N GLN A 370 22.25 -19.88 -10.55
CA GLN A 370 21.48 -19.09 -9.59
C GLN A 370 20.38 -19.93 -8.92
N LEU A 371 19.59 -20.68 -9.70
CA LEU A 371 18.57 -21.58 -9.17
C LEU A 371 19.15 -22.69 -8.29
N VAL A 372 20.33 -23.20 -8.63
CA VAL A 372 21.02 -24.23 -7.85
C VAL A 372 21.54 -23.70 -6.52
N ARG A 373 22.00 -22.45 -6.48
CA ARG A 373 22.38 -21.75 -5.23
C ARG A 373 21.17 -21.44 -4.37
N ALA A 374 20.04 -21.09 -4.98
CA ALA A 374 18.77 -20.79 -4.29
C ALA A 374 17.97 -22.05 -3.87
N ASP A 375 18.47 -23.25 -4.13
CA ASP A 375 17.80 -24.55 -3.88
C ASP A 375 16.37 -24.67 -4.48
N GLU A 376 16.12 -23.96 -5.59
CA GLU A 376 14.84 -23.96 -6.31
C GLU A 376 14.72 -25.19 -7.23
N LYS A 377 14.67 -26.39 -6.62
CA LYS A 377 14.79 -27.70 -7.28
C LYS A 377 13.86 -27.88 -8.48
N GLY A 378 12.59 -27.52 -8.32
CA GLY A 378 11.55 -27.72 -9.34
C GLY A 378 11.81 -26.89 -10.60
N LYS A 379 12.08 -25.59 -10.42
CA LYS A 379 12.39 -24.66 -11.52
C LYS A 379 13.70 -25.04 -12.21
N ALA A 380 14.73 -25.40 -11.46
CA ALA A 380 16.02 -25.81 -12.00
C ALA A 380 15.90 -27.04 -12.92
N CYS A 381 15.16 -28.06 -12.47
CA CYS A 381 14.90 -29.26 -13.28
C CYS A 381 14.16 -28.92 -14.58
N GLN A 382 13.17 -28.02 -14.53
CA GLN A 382 12.43 -27.60 -15.72
C GLN A 382 13.34 -26.90 -16.74
N VAL A 383 14.13 -25.91 -16.28
CA VAL A 383 15.06 -25.17 -17.15
C VAL A 383 16.08 -26.11 -17.79
N TYR A 384 16.66 -27.03 -17.01
CA TYR A 384 17.62 -28.00 -17.51
C TYR A 384 17.03 -28.90 -18.60
N LEU A 385 15.83 -29.43 -18.39
CA LEU A 385 15.16 -30.30 -19.36
C LEU A 385 14.87 -29.54 -20.67
N SER A 386 14.42 -28.28 -20.58
CA SER A 386 14.21 -27.44 -21.76
C SER A 386 15.50 -27.19 -22.54
N CYS A 387 16.60 -26.86 -21.86
CA CYS A 387 17.90 -26.68 -22.51
C CYS A 387 18.44 -27.98 -23.11
N ALA A 388 18.35 -29.09 -22.39
CA ALA A 388 18.83 -30.39 -22.83
C ALA A 388 18.03 -30.97 -24.01
N ALA A 389 16.76 -30.59 -24.14
CA ALA A 389 15.93 -30.91 -25.30
C ALA A 389 16.28 -30.05 -26.52
N ALA A 390 16.63 -28.78 -26.31
CA ALA A 390 17.00 -27.87 -27.40
C ALA A 390 18.41 -28.13 -27.94
N ASP A 391 19.37 -28.49 -27.09
CA ASP A 391 20.72 -28.85 -27.47
C ASP A 391 21.24 -30.07 -26.69
N LYS A 392 21.57 -31.14 -27.42
CA LYS A 392 22.13 -32.37 -26.87
C LYS A 392 23.54 -32.16 -26.30
N ALA A 393 24.27 -31.13 -26.75
CA ALA A 393 25.58 -30.73 -26.26
C ALA A 393 25.51 -29.73 -25.09
N PHE A 394 24.32 -29.37 -24.61
CA PHE A 394 24.17 -28.43 -23.51
C PHE A 394 24.76 -28.97 -22.20
N VAL A 395 25.79 -28.31 -21.69
CA VAL A 395 26.46 -28.64 -20.42
C VAL A 395 26.45 -27.39 -19.50
N PRO A 396 25.72 -27.42 -18.37
CA PRO A 396 25.86 -26.42 -17.29
C PRO A 396 27.06 -26.76 -16.40
N SER A 397 27.41 -25.90 -15.44
CA SER A 397 28.56 -26.13 -14.55
C SER A 397 28.49 -27.46 -13.80
N ALA A 398 29.66 -28.00 -13.46
CA ALA A 398 29.82 -29.30 -12.82
C ALA A 398 28.95 -29.45 -11.55
N GLN A 399 28.95 -28.43 -10.69
CA GLN A 399 28.14 -28.42 -9.47
C GLN A 399 26.64 -28.44 -9.78
N ALA A 400 26.18 -27.63 -10.75
CA ALA A 400 24.79 -27.56 -11.14
C ALA A 400 24.32 -28.89 -11.77
N LEU A 401 25.10 -29.46 -12.68
CA LEU A 401 24.76 -30.70 -13.38
C LEU A 401 24.66 -31.90 -12.42
N PHE A 402 25.57 -32.01 -11.44
CA PHE A 402 25.52 -33.06 -10.43
C PHE A 402 24.27 -32.94 -9.53
N LYS A 403 23.98 -31.72 -9.04
CA LYS A 403 22.79 -31.46 -8.21
C LYS A 403 21.47 -31.69 -8.97
N LEU A 404 21.40 -31.29 -10.23
CA LEU A 404 20.26 -31.53 -11.12
C LEU A 404 19.99 -33.03 -11.29
N GLY A 405 21.02 -33.86 -11.41
CA GLY A 405 20.87 -35.32 -11.46
C GLY A 405 20.16 -35.87 -10.22
N SER A 406 20.53 -35.40 -9.01
CA SER A 406 19.85 -35.80 -7.77
C SER A 406 18.42 -35.29 -7.70
N TRP A 407 18.17 -34.04 -8.07
CA TRP A 407 16.82 -33.47 -8.02
C TRP A 407 15.87 -34.10 -9.04
N LEU A 408 16.37 -34.48 -10.22
CA LEU A 408 15.59 -35.24 -11.19
C LEU A 408 15.23 -36.64 -10.69
N ARG A 409 16.12 -37.27 -9.92
CA ARG A 409 15.85 -38.55 -9.24
C ARG A 409 14.77 -38.40 -8.18
N GLU A 410 14.90 -37.40 -7.31
CA GLU A 410 13.89 -37.07 -6.28
C GLU A 410 12.52 -36.78 -6.91
N ALA A 411 12.49 -36.09 -8.05
CA ALA A 411 11.27 -35.79 -8.81
C ALA A 411 10.71 -37.00 -9.61
N GLY A 412 11.29 -38.20 -9.47
CA GLY A 412 10.85 -39.42 -10.16
C GLY A 412 11.19 -39.47 -11.66
N LYS A 413 11.90 -38.48 -12.21
CA LYS A 413 12.30 -38.40 -13.63
C LYS A 413 13.57 -39.23 -13.88
N ASN A 414 13.52 -40.52 -13.56
CA ASN A 414 14.64 -41.45 -13.50
C ASN A 414 15.48 -41.52 -14.80
N LYS A 415 14.83 -41.56 -15.98
CA LYS A 415 15.54 -41.57 -17.28
C LYS A 415 16.32 -40.28 -17.53
N ALA A 416 15.76 -39.13 -17.14
CA ALA A 416 16.43 -37.85 -17.28
C ALA A 416 17.57 -37.67 -16.27
N ALA A 417 17.41 -38.19 -15.06
CA ALA A 417 18.47 -38.22 -14.05
C ALA A 417 19.69 -39.01 -14.53
N ILE A 418 19.48 -40.21 -15.10
CA ILE A 418 20.56 -41.00 -15.72
C ILE A 418 21.22 -40.24 -16.88
N ALA A 419 20.43 -39.60 -17.75
CA ALA A 419 20.97 -38.80 -18.85
C ALA A 419 21.83 -37.63 -18.34
N ALA A 420 21.42 -36.97 -17.25
CA ALA A 420 22.18 -35.91 -16.59
C ALA A 420 23.50 -36.42 -16.00
N TYR A 421 23.48 -37.56 -15.30
CA TYR A 421 24.70 -38.18 -14.76
C TYR A 421 25.65 -38.65 -15.87
N ASN A 422 25.16 -39.28 -16.93
CA ASN A 422 26.00 -39.66 -18.07
C ASN A 422 26.63 -38.43 -18.74
N ARG A 423 25.87 -37.35 -18.87
CA ARG A 423 26.39 -36.08 -19.40
C ARG A 423 27.45 -35.48 -18.47
N PHE A 424 27.26 -35.58 -17.15
CA PHE A 424 28.23 -35.15 -16.15
C PHE A 424 29.56 -35.89 -16.27
N VAL A 425 29.53 -37.23 -16.33
CA VAL A 425 30.73 -38.07 -16.45
C VAL A 425 31.48 -37.79 -17.75
N LYS A 426 30.76 -37.54 -18.85
CA LYS A 426 31.36 -37.23 -20.15
C LYS A 426 31.98 -35.82 -20.19
N ALA A 427 31.31 -34.83 -19.61
CA ALA A 427 31.73 -33.43 -19.68
C ALA A 427 32.80 -33.07 -18.63
N TYR A 428 32.78 -33.75 -17.47
CA TYR A 428 33.67 -33.46 -16.34
C TYR A 428 34.33 -34.74 -15.79
N PRO A 429 35.14 -35.45 -16.60
CA PRO A 429 35.70 -36.76 -16.22
C PRO A 429 36.67 -36.72 -15.04
N THR A 430 37.24 -35.55 -14.72
CA THR A 430 38.19 -35.31 -13.63
C THR A 430 37.52 -34.79 -12.35
N ALA A 431 36.20 -34.58 -12.34
CA ALA A 431 35.52 -34.08 -11.16
C ALA A 431 35.49 -35.14 -10.03
N PRO A 432 35.79 -34.77 -8.78
CA PRO A 432 35.79 -35.72 -7.65
C PRO A 432 34.45 -36.43 -7.45
N THR A 433 33.34 -35.83 -7.86
CA THR A 433 31.99 -36.41 -7.70
C THR A 433 31.60 -37.38 -8.82
N VAL A 434 32.49 -37.69 -9.77
CA VAL A 434 32.23 -38.64 -10.87
C VAL A 434 31.89 -40.03 -10.35
N PRO A 435 32.67 -40.64 -9.43
CA PRO A 435 32.32 -41.94 -8.86
C PRO A 435 30.96 -41.94 -8.17
N THR A 436 30.64 -40.86 -7.45
CA THR A 436 29.34 -40.66 -6.81
C THR A 436 28.19 -40.54 -7.81
N ALA A 437 28.39 -39.86 -8.94
CA ALA A 437 27.40 -39.77 -10.01
C ALA A 437 27.13 -41.13 -10.67
N CYS A 438 28.19 -41.92 -10.93
CA CYS A 438 28.09 -43.27 -11.48
C CYS A 438 27.33 -44.21 -10.53
N PHE A 439 27.64 -44.16 -9.23
CA PHE A 439 26.92 -44.92 -8.21
C PHE A 439 25.42 -44.56 -8.18
N ARG A 440 25.09 -43.26 -8.11
CA ARG A 440 23.69 -42.80 -8.12
C ARG A 440 22.94 -43.19 -9.38
N ALA A 441 23.59 -43.23 -10.54
CA ALA A 441 22.99 -43.71 -11.77
C ALA A 441 22.69 -45.22 -11.71
N ALA A 442 23.59 -46.03 -11.14
CA ALA A 442 23.40 -47.46 -10.94
C ALA A 442 22.26 -47.78 -9.95
N GLU A 443 22.11 -47.00 -8.87
CA GLU A 443 20.97 -47.11 -7.94
C GLU A 443 19.63 -46.92 -8.68
N ILE A 444 19.56 -45.96 -9.61
CA ILE A 444 18.36 -45.73 -10.42
C ILE A 444 18.09 -46.92 -11.36
N PHE A 445 19.13 -47.49 -11.98
CA PHE A 445 19.01 -48.65 -12.86
C PHE A 445 18.46 -49.87 -12.12
N HIS A 446 18.96 -50.16 -10.91
CA HIS A 446 18.48 -51.28 -10.12
C HIS A 446 17.09 -51.02 -9.52
N GLY A 447 16.93 -49.95 -8.74
CA GLY A 447 15.73 -49.76 -7.92
C GLY A 447 14.51 -49.22 -8.65
N LYS A 448 14.67 -48.43 -9.71
CA LYS A 448 13.54 -47.76 -10.40
C LYS A 448 13.31 -48.23 -11.84
N LEU A 449 14.32 -48.83 -12.48
CA LEU A 449 14.21 -49.35 -13.85
C LEU A 449 14.31 -50.88 -13.93
N ASN A 450 14.43 -51.58 -12.79
CA ASN A 450 14.57 -53.04 -12.68
C ASN A 450 15.63 -53.64 -13.62
N ASN A 451 16.69 -52.88 -13.92
CA ASN A 451 17.78 -53.29 -14.81
C ASN A 451 19.04 -53.59 -13.99
N THR A 452 18.93 -54.62 -13.15
CA THR A 452 20.02 -55.13 -12.30
C THR A 452 21.29 -55.51 -13.10
N PRO A 453 21.21 -56.13 -14.30
CA PRO A 453 22.41 -56.45 -15.07
C PRO A 453 23.24 -55.22 -15.44
N LYS A 454 22.59 -54.13 -15.91
CA LYS A 454 23.29 -52.87 -16.24
C LYS A 454 23.82 -52.16 -14.99
N ALA A 455 23.08 -52.21 -13.88
CA ALA A 455 23.54 -51.65 -12.61
C ALA A 455 24.83 -52.35 -12.14
N ARG A 456 24.84 -53.69 -12.13
CA ARG A 456 26.03 -54.49 -11.76
C ARG A 456 27.22 -54.18 -12.67
N GLN A 457 27.01 -54.12 -13.99
CA GLN A 457 28.06 -53.78 -14.95
C GLN A 457 28.70 -52.40 -14.68
N LEU A 458 27.87 -51.38 -14.42
CA LEU A 458 28.35 -50.02 -14.13
C LEU A 458 29.14 -49.97 -12.81
N LEU A 459 28.67 -50.68 -11.78
CA LEU A 459 29.31 -50.71 -10.47
C LEU A 459 30.63 -51.49 -10.48
N THR A 460 30.69 -52.65 -11.15
CA THR A 460 31.95 -53.39 -11.32
C THR A 460 32.98 -52.57 -12.10
N GLY A 461 32.54 -51.85 -13.15
CA GLY A 461 33.40 -50.92 -13.89
C GLY A 461 33.89 -49.76 -13.02
N LEU A 462 33.06 -49.27 -12.09
CA LEU A 462 33.41 -48.21 -11.17
C LEU A 462 34.50 -48.64 -10.17
N VAL A 463 34.36 -49.82 -9.57
CA VAL A 463 35.36 -50.38 -8.63
C VAL A 463 36.71 -50.58 -9.31
N LYS A 464 36.73 -51.03 -10.56
CA LYS A 464 37.97 -51.23 -11.32
C LYS A 464 38.67 -49.90 -11.67
N LYS A 465 37.90 -48.84 -11.92
CA LYS A 465 38.43 -47.56 -12.44
C LYS A 465 38.83 -46.58 -11.34
N TYR A 466 38.21 -46.65 -10.16
CA TYR A 466 38.48 -45.73 -9.05
C TYR A 466 38.61 -46.48 -7.72
N PRO A 467 39.61 -47.36 -7.55
CA PRO A 467 39.69 -48.28 -6.40
C PRO A 467 39.83 -47.58 -5.03
N ASP A 468 40.45 -46.39 -4.99
CA ASP A 468 40.80 -45.67 -3.75
C ASP A 468 39.82 -44.55 -3.39
N HIS A 469 38.65 -44.48 -4.02
CA HIS A 469 37.66 -43.44 -3.75
C HIS A 469 36.77 -43.78 -2.55
N ASP A 470 36.43 -42.80 -1.72
CA ASP A 470 35.62 -42.93 -0.49
C ASP A 470 34.26 -43.63 -0.66
N ILE A 471 33.74 -43.73 -1.88
CA ILE A 471 32.44 -44.33 -2.17
C ILE A 471 32.53 -45.83 -2.50
N ILE A 472 33.74 -46.35 -2.75
CA ILE A 472 33.95 -47.75 -3.14
C ILE A 472 33.54 -48.76 -2.07
N PRO A 473 33.75 -48.52 -0.75
CA PRO A 473 33.23 -49.41 0.28
C PRO A 473 31.71 -49.59 0.17
N PHE A 474 30.97 -48.49 0.01
CA PHE A 474 29.50 -48.50 -0.19
C PHE A 474 29.09 -49.16 -1.51
N VAL A 475 29.85 -48.96 -2.59
CA VAL A 475 29.63 -49.61 -3.88
C VAL A 475 29.78 -51.13 -3.77
N ARG A 476 30.78 -51.62 -3.03
CA ARG A 476 31.02 -53.05 -2.80
C ARG A 476 29.92 -53.68 -1.95
N GLU A 477 29.49 -53.01 -0.90
CA GLU A 477 28.35 -53.43 -0.08
C GLU A 477 27.07 -53.52 -0.94
N TYR A 478 26.77 -52.49 -1.72
CA TYR A 478 25.62 -52.49 -2.62
C TYR A 478 25.71 -53.59 -3.69
N LEU A 479 26.90 -53.87 -4.23
CA LEU A 479 27.13 -54.98 -5.17
C LEU A 479 26.86 -56.36 -4.57
N ASN A 480 27.05 -56.54 -3.25
CA ASN A 480 26.75 -57.80 -2.57
C ASN A 480 25.24 -58.01 -2.36
N HIS A 481 24.47 -56.93 -2.35
CA HIS A 481 23.00 -56.94 -2.20
C HIS A 481 22.25 -56.95 -3.55
N LEU A 482 22.95 -56.74 -4.67
CA LEU A 482 22.47 -56.84 -6.04
C LEU A 482 22.54 -58.27 -6.58
#